data_AF-A0A2T0BQ04-F1
#
_entry.id   AF-A0A2T0BQ04-F1
#
_cell.length_a   1.000
_cell.length_b   1.000
_cell.length_c   1.000
_cell.angle_alpha   90.00
_cell.angle_beta   90.00
_cell.angle_gamma   90.00
#
_symmetry.space_group_name_H-M   'P 1'
#
loop_
_entity.id
_entity.type
_entity.pdbx_description
1 polymer ?
#
loop_
_entity_poly.entity_id
_entity_poly.type
_entity_poly.pdbx_seq_one_letter_code
_entity_poly.pdbx_strand_id
1 'polypeptide(L)'
;MADANKTDPEVKKNDTSIKNTPDSTTKSTDAKANTTMASSSTKTSTPIAPTPVVKMTIPQEVKYPIGDLIENSKALTGHSKEAAVGALFGYKEKELTKADFKKVIDDFLKRKVK
;
A
#
# COMPACT_ATOMS: atom_id res chain seq x y z
N MET A 1 14.35 -55.26 -30.05
CA MET A 1 14.78 -53.87 -30.24
C MET A 1 13.57 -53.10 -30.73
N ALA A 2 13.06 -52.19 -29.89
CA ALA A 2 11.92 -51.35 -30.21
C ALA A 2 12.43 -50.15 -31.02
N ASP A 3 11.80 -49.85 -32.16
CA ASP A 3 11.86 -48.51 -32.71
C ASP A 3 10.45 -48.11 -33.15
N ALA A 4 9.89 -47.21 -32.35
CA ALA A 4 8.66 -46.50 -32.64
C ALA A 4 9.06 -45.19 -33.30
N ASN A 5 8.45 -44.84 -34.42
CA ASN A 5 8.12 -43.44 -34.63
C ASN A 5 6.92 -43.27 -35.57
N LYS A 6 5.85 -42.76 -34.95
CA LYS A 6 4.63 -42.32 -35.61
C LYS A 6 4.85 -40.90 -36.12
N THR A 7 4.48 -40.71 -37.37
CA THR A 7 3.94 -39.52 -38.03
C THR A 7 3.63 -38.32 -37.13
N ASP A 8 4.29 -37.19 -37.43
CA ASP A 8 3.82 -35.84 -37.11
C ASP A 8 3.76 -35.02 -38.42
N PRO A 9 2.59 -34.48 -38.82
CA PRO A 9 2.51 -33.50 -39.90
C PRO A 9 2.46 -32.06 -39.36
N GLU A 10 3.52 -31.33 -39.68
CA GLU A 10 3.60 -29.90 -40.04
C GLU A 10 2.39 -29.00 -39.72
N VAL A 11 2.55 -28.10 -38.73
CA VAL A 11 1.77 -26.85 -38.65
C VAL A 11 2.70 -25.64 -38.41
N LYS A 12 2.98 -24.99 -39.54
CA LYS A 12 2.95 -23.53 -39.80
C LYS A 12 3.51 -22.56 -38.74
N LYS A 13 4.65 -21.98 -39.12
CA LYS A 13 5.26 -20.75 -38.58
C LYS A 13 4.31 -19.55 -38.78
N ASN A 14 4.07 -18.78 -37.73
CA ASN A 14 3.55 -17.42 -37.81
C ASN A 14 4.42 -16.48 -36.97
N ASP A 15 5.45 -15.95 -37.64
CA ASP A 15 6.12 -14.70 -37.26
C ASP A 15 5.12 -13.55 -37.47
N THR A 16 4.91 -12.71 -36.46
CA THR A 16 4.19 -11.45 -36.64
C THR A 16 4.93 -10.36 -35.87
N SER A 17 5.94 -9.83 -36.55
CA SER A 17 6.45 -8.49 -36.38
C SER A 17 5.36 -7.46 -36.71
N ILE A 18 4.89 -6.67 -35.75
CA ILE A 18 4.15 -5.42 -36.01
C ILE A 18 4.95 -4.26 -35.43
N LYS A 19 5.57 -3.55 -36.36
CA LYS A 19 6.23 -2.25 -36.22
C LYS A 19 5.24 -1.15 -36.63
N ASN A 20 5.41 0.02 -36.04
CA ASN A 20 5.00 1.37 -36.47
C ASN A 20 3.79 2.02 -35.76
N THR A 21 4.15 2.88 -34.80
CA THR A 21 3.57 4.20 -34.49
C THR A 21 3.43 5.10 -35.74
N PRO A 22 2.51 6.08 -35.73
CA PRO A 22 2.88 7.50 -35.53
C PRO A 22 1.77 8.28 -34.77
N ASP A 23 1.88 9.50 -34.25
CA ASP A 23 2.93 10.48 -33.94
C ASP A 23 2.17 11.62 -33.26
N SER A 24 2.67 12.15 -32.15
CA SER A 24 2.66 13.60 -31.84
C SER A 24 3.31 13.76 -30.46
N THR A 25 4.60 14.14 -30.41
CA THR A 25 5.03 15.56 -30.46
C THR A 25 4.63 16.23 -29.14
N THR A 26 5.53 16.48 -28.18
CA THR A 26 6.75 17.28 -28.28
C THR A 26 7.82 16.89 -27.25
N LYS A 27 9.07 16.97 -27.71
CA LYS A 27 10.33 17.03 -26.96
C LYS A 27 10.50 18.43 -26.34
N SER A 28 10.98 18.53 -25.09
CA SER A 28 11.83 19.61 -24.51
C SER A 28 11.86 19.46 -22.99
N THR A 29 12.95 18.96 -22.40
CA THR A 29 14.12 19.70 -21.85
C THR A 29 13.86 20.51 -20.59
N ASP A 30 14.85 20.39 -19.71
CA ASP A 30 15.22 21.27 -18.62
C ASP A 30 14.55 21.09 -17.25
N ALA A 31 15.43 20.73 -16.32
CA ALA A 31 15.44 21.10 -14.92
C ALA A 31 14.66 22.38 -14.61
N LYS A 32 13.82 22.33 -13.58
CA LYS A 32 13.94 23.27 -12.45
C LYS A 32 13.11 22.82 -11.28
N ALA A 33 13.76 22.91 -10.13
CA ALA A 33 13.19 22.78 -8.80
C ALA A 33 11.96 23.67 -8.54
N ASN A 34 11.31 23.29 -7.45
CA ASN A 34 10.36 24.02 -6.63
C ASN A 34 8.88 23.71 -6.92
N THR A 35 8.24 23.09 -5.93
CA THR A 35 7.25 23.81 -5.14
C THR A 35 7.38 23.32 -3.70
N THR A 36 8.20 24.06 -2.98
CA THR A 36 8.22 24.15 -1.52
C THR A 36 6.77 24.28 -1.03
N MET A 37 6.24 23.24 -0.39
CA MET A 37 5.06 23.44 0.45
C MET A 37 5.49 24.36 1.59
N ALA A 38 5.00 25.60 1.54
CA ALA A 38 5.26 26.63 2.52
C ALA A 38 4.78 26.15 3.90
N SER A 39 5.72 25.60 4.66
CA SER A 39 5.59 25.51 6.10
C SER A 39 5.85 26.89 6.66
N SER A 40 4.77 27.51 7.13
CA SER A 40 4.76 28.78 7.84
C SER A 40 5.73 28.76 9.02
N SER A 41 6.86 29.44 8.85
CA SER A 41 7.75 29.78 9.96
C SER A 41 7.21 31.01 10.68
N THR A 42 6.40 30.80 11.71
CA THR A 42 6.11 31.81 12.74
C THR A 42 7.34 31.92 13.65
N LYS A 43 8.10 33.00 13.50
CA LYS A 43 9.08 33.41 14.50
C LYS A 43 8.30 33.99 15.69
N THR A 44 8.27 33.29 16.81
CA THR A 44 7.83 33.85 18.09
C THR A 44 9.04 33.90 19.00
N SER A 45 9.56 35.11 19.19
CA SER A 45 10.56 35.42 20.19
C SER A 45 9.82 35.88 21.45
N THR A 46 9.91 35.10 22.52
CA THR A 46 9.83 35.62 23.90
C THR A 46 10.43 34.61 24.87
N PRO A 47 11.37 35.01 25.74
CA PRO A 47 11.98 34.13 26.74
C PRO A 47 11.21 34.19 28.06
N ILE A 48 10.68 33.07 28.55
CA ILE A 48 10.27 32.96 29.96
C ILE A 48 10.40 31.52 30.48
N ALA A 49 10.89 31.43 31.72
CA ALA A 49 11.42 30.30 32.48
C ALA A 49 10.44 29.12 32.73
N PRO A 50 10.91 27.96 33.24
CA PRO A 50 10.23 26.68 33.12
C PRO A 50 9.22 26.44 34.24
N THR A 51 8.00 26.09 33.86
CA THR A 51 7.06 25.34 34.70
C THR A 51 6.93 23.93 34.14
N PRO A 52 7.10 22.86 34.95
CA PRO A 52 6.82 21.50 34.49
C PRO A 52 5.30 21.31 34.45
N VAL A 53 4.68 21.80 33.38
CA VAL A 53 3.32 21.39 33.00
C VAL A 53 3.42 19.93 32.55
N VAL A 54 3.01 19.02 33.42
CA VAL A 54 2.80 17.61 33.13
C VAL A 54 1.78 17.53 32.00
N LYS A 55 2.28 17.42 30.77
CA LYS A 55 1.46 17.21 29.58
C LYS A 55 0.95 15.79 29.67
N MET A 56 -0.24 15.64 30.26
CA MET A 56 -1.00 14.39 30.26
C MET A 56 -1.43 14.16 28.81
N THR A 57 -0.56 13.48 28.05
CA THR A 57 -0.80 13.09 26.66
C THR A 57 -1.98 12.13 26.66
N ILE A 58 -3.17 12.66 26.42
CA ILE A 58 -4.30 11.85 25.98
C ILE A 58 -3.80 11.13 24.73
N PRO A 59 -3.77 9.78 24.69
CA PRO A 59 -3.34 9.07 23.51
C PRO A 59 -4.33 9.43 22.40
N GLN A 60 -3.95 10.34 21.52
CA GLN A 60 -4.74 10.59 20.33
C GLN A 60 -4.82 9.27 19.59
N GLU A 61 -6.04 8.87 19.28
CA GLU A 61 -6.34 7.65 18.57
C GLU A 61 -5.84 7.83 17.13
N VAL A 62 -4.55 7.48 16.91
CA VAL A 62 -3.89 7.65 15.62
C VAL A 62 -4.51 6.65 14.65
N LYS A 63 -5.13 7.18 13.61
CA LYS A 63 -5.59 6.42 12.46
C LYS A 63 -4.47 6.27 11.44
N TYR A 64 -4.42 5.10 10.82
CA TYR A 64 -3.46 4.75 9.79
C TYR A 64 -4.22 4.28 8.56
N PRO A 65 -3.70 4.54 7.34
CA PRO A 65 -4.30 3.98 6.14
C PRO A 65 -4.30 2.45 6.19
N ILE A 66 -5.40 1.85 5.75
CA ILE A 66 -5.58 0.39 5.77
C ILE A 66 -4.47 -0.32 4.97
N GLY A 67 -4.01 0.29 3.87
CA GLY A 67 -2.89 -0.22 3.09
C GLY A 67 -1.64 -0.45 3.95
N ASP A 68 -1.21 0.56 4.72
CA ASP A 68 -0.05 0.44 5.61
C ASP A 68 -0.26 -0.59 6.71
N LEU A 69 -1.48 -0.68 7.26
CA LEU A 69 -1.82 -1.67 8.27
C LEU A 69 -1.75 -3.10 7.71
N ILE A 70 -2.24 -3.33 6.49
CA ILE A 70 -2.16 -4.61 5.80
C ILE A 70 -0.71 -4.95 5.44
N GLU A 71 0.07 -3.99 4.94
CA GLU A 71 1.50 -4.15 4.62
C GLU A 71 2.28 -4.64 5.85
N ASN A 72 1.91 -4.13 7.04
CA ASN A 72 2.52 -4.45 8.33
C ASN A 72 1.71 -5.47 9.16
N SER A 73 0.76 -6.20 8.55
CA SER A 73 -0.18 -7.05 9.30
C SER A 73 0.54 -8.07 10.17
N LYS A 74 1.61 -8.68 9.64
CA LYS A 74 2.37 -9.71 10.33
C LYS A 74 3.03 -9.20 11.61
N ALA A 75 3.49 -7.94 11.60
CA ALA A 75 4.09 -7.31 12.77
C ALA A 75 3.04 -6.81 13.77
N LEU A 76 1.88 -6.34 13.29
CA LEU A 76 0.84 -5.75 14.13
C LEU A 76 -0.05 -6.81 14.81
N THR A 77 -0.39 -7.89 14.11
CA THR A 77 -1.36 -8.88 14.58
C THR A 77 -0.80 -10.31 14.62
N GLY A 78 0.37 -10.55 14.03
CA GLY A 78 0.92 -11.91 13.87
C GLY A 78 0.29 -12.68 12.71
N HIS A 79 -0.69 -12.11 12.01
CA HIS A 79 -1.43 -12.76 10.93
C HIS A 79 -0.94 -12.32 9.54
N SER A 80 -1.18 -13.17 8.54
CA SER A 80 -0.76 -12.90 7.16
C SER A 80 -1.56 -11.76 6.53
N LYS A 81 -1.03 -11.19 5.43
CA LYS A 81 -1.68 -10.07 4.73
C LYS A 81 -3.02 -10.51 4.15
N GLU A 82 -3.11 -11.76 3.69
CA GLU A 82 -4.33 -12.35 3.11
C GLU A 82 -5.46 -12.42 4.14
N ALA A 83 -5.16 -12.78 5.39
CA ALA A 83 -6.13 -12.75 6.47
C ALA A 83 -6.61 -11.33 6.77
N ALA A 84 -5.71 -10.34 6.74
CA ALA A 84 -6.07 -8.94 6.91
C ALA A 84 -6.96 -8.43 5.76
N VAL A 85 -6.60 -8.71 4.50
CA VAL A 85 -7.39 -8.36 3.32
C VAL A 85 -8.77 -9.03 3.37
N GLY A 86 -8.84 -10.31 3.74
CA GLY A 86 -10.10 -11.03 3.90
C GLY A 86 -10.99 -10.43 4.98
N ALA A 87 -10.42 -10.08 6.14
CA ALA A 87 -11.15 -9.45 7.23
C ALA A 87 -11.66 -8.04 6.88
N LEU A 88 -10.91 -7.30 6.05
CA LEU A 88 -11.21 -5.93 5.65
C LEU A 88 -11.91 -5.82 4.28
N PHE A 89 -12.26 -6.94 3.63
CA PHE A 89 -12.85 -6.95 2.29
C PHE A 89 -14.14 -6.12 2.17
N GLY A 90 -14.90 -5.97 3.26
CA GLY A 90 -16.12 -5.17 3.32
C GLY A 90 -15.97 -3.80 4.00
N TYR A 91 -14.76 -3.38 4.39
CA TYR A 91 -14.56 -2.13 5.11
C TYR A 91 -14.68 -0.93 4.17
N LYS A 92 -15.56 0.02 4.51
CA LYS A 92 -15.81 1.22 3.68
C LYS A 92 -14.86 2.38 3.97
N GLU A 93 -14.27 2.40 5.17
CA GLU A 93 -13.29 3.40 5.58
C GLU A 93 -11.93 3.08 4.97
N LYS A 94 -11.11 4.12 4.75
CA LYS A 94 -9.74 3.97 4.23
C LYS A 94 -8.68 3.97 5.32
N GLU A 95 -9.06 4.37 6.53
CA GLU A 95 -8.16 4.53 7.67
C GLU A 95 -8.76 3.87 8.90
N LEU A 96 -7.89 3.28 9.70
CA LEU A 96 -8.28 2.55 10.90
C LEU A 96 -7.21 2.69 11.97
N THR A 97 -7.58 2.45 13.22
CA THR A 97 -6.64 2.42 14.33
C THR A 97 -6.01 1.05 14.45
N LYS A 98 -4.81 0.98 15.06
CA LYS A 98 -4.14 -0.30 15.29
C LYS A 98 -4.97 -1.25 16.16
N ALA A 99 -5.71 -0.70 17.12
CA ALA A 99 -6.56 -1.47 18.02
C ALA A 99 -7.74 -2.09 17.28
N ASP A 100 -8.45 -1.29 16.48
CA ASP A 100 -9.58 -1.76 15.69
C ASP A 100 -9.13 -2.75 14.61
N PHE A 101 -7.98 -2.50 13.97
CA PHE A 101 -7.38 -3.41 12.97
C PHE A 101 -7.16 -4.80 13.54
N LYS A 102 -6.56 -4.87 14.73
CA LYS A 102 -6.33 -6.14 15.41
C LYS A 102 -7.64 -6.82 15.77
N LYS A 103 -8.64 -6.07 16.23
CA LYS A 103 -9.94 -6.59 16.62
C LYS A 103 -10.69 -7.19 15.41
N VAL A 104 -10.72 -6.48 14.29
CA VAL A 104 -11.39 -6.93 13.05
C VAL A 104 -10.79 -8.24 12.55
N ILE A 105 -9.46 -8.36 12.53
CA ILE A 105 -8.77 -9.58 12.08
C ILE A 105 -9.03 -10.74 13.04
N ASP A 106 -8.95 -10.49 14.34
CA ASP A 106 -9.18 -11.51 15.37
C ASP A 106 -10.63 -12.03 15.36
N ASP A 107 -11.61 -11.12 15.21
CA ASP A 107 -13.04 -11.44 15.07
C ASP A 107 -13.32 -12.24 13.79
N PHE A 108 -12.63 -11.92 12.68
CA PHE A 108 -12.73 -12.66 11.42
C PHE A 108 -12.21 -14.10 11.57
N LEU A 109 -11.04 -14.29 12.19
CA LEU A 109 -10.41 -15.61 12.34
C LEU A 109 -11.13 -16.52 13.35
N LYS A 110 -11.76 -15.94 14.37
CA LYS A 110 -12.54 -16.69 15.37
C LYS A 110 -13.90 -17.16 14.85
N ARG A 111 -14.35 -16.67 13.70
CA ARG A 111 -15.69 -16.95 13.20
C ARG A 111 -15.76 -18.39 12.66
N LYS A 112 -16.48 -19.27 13.37
CA LYS A 112 -16.83 -20.60 12.86
C LYS A 112 -17.95 -20.48 11.83
N VAL A 113 -17.73 -21.06 10.66
CA VAL A 113 -18.80 -21.34 9.69
C VAL A 113 -19.63 -22.51 10.24
N LYS A 114 -20.95 -22.36 10.25
CA LYS A 114 -21.92 -23.37 10.67
C LYS A 114 -22.42 -24.13 9.46
#